data_AF-A0A355YHN9-F1
#
_entry.id   AF-A0A355YHN9-F1
#
_cell.length_a   1.000
_cell.length_b   1.000
_cell.length_c   1.000
_cell.angle_alpha   90.00
_cell.angle_beta   90.00
_cell.angle_gamma   90.00
#
_symmetry.space_group_name_H-M   'P 1'
#
loop_
_entity.id
_entity.type
_entity.pdbx_description
1 polymer ?
#
loop_
_entity_poly.entity_id
_entity_poly.type
_entity_poly.pdbx_seq_one_letter_code
_entity_poly.pdbx_strand_id
1 'polypeptide(L)'
;MARTTTSSPRKSAAKKTATTSKAAASFTAEEQAAMKARARELKAEARASRSSAEGEADLLARVDEMPAAERDVARRIHALVMATAPGLQPRTWYGMPAWAKDGKVLCFFQSAGKFKTRYATFGFSDQAKLDEGGLWPTAFAIHRFGDAEAAALASLVRKAAG
;
A
#
# COMPACT_ATOMS: atom_id res chain seq x y z
N MET A 1 -84.94 -13.98 -2.61
CA MET A 1 -85.70 -13.88 -1.34
C MET A 1 -85.14 -14.92 -0.35
N ALA A 2 -85.06 -14.57 0.94
CA ALA A 2 -84.64 -15.36 2.13
C ALA A 2 -83.15 -15.80 2.17
N ARG A 3 -82.25 -15.32 3.05
CA ARG A 3 -82.19 -15.21 4.54
C ARG A 3 -82.33 -16.53 5.31
N THR A 4 -81.17 -17.08 5.66
CA THR A 4 -80.70 -17.59 6.99
C THR A 4 -81.56 -18.53 7.84
N THR A 5 -80.93 -19.59 8.35
CA THR A 5 -80.84 -20.09 9.76
C THR A 5 -80.37 -21.55 9.71
N THR A 6 -79.72 -22.22 10.68
CA THR A 6 -79.00 -21.96 11.93
C THR A 6 -78.62 -23.37 12.43
N SER A 7 -77.44 -23.61 13.01
CA SER A 7 -77.29 -24.37 14.28
C SER A 7 -75.82 -24.56 14.69
N SER A 8 -75.57 -24.29 15.98
CA SER A 8 -74.36 -24.42 16.80
C SER A 8 -74.17 -25.89 17.27
N PRO A 9 -73.26 -26.32 18.21
CA PRO A 9 -72.25 -25.61 19.03
C PRO A 9 -70.90 -26.37 19.27
N ARG A 10 -70.05 -25.78 20.13
CA ARG A 10 -69.24 -26.38 21.23
C ARG A 10 -67.68 -26.41 21.14
N LYS A 11 -67.10 -25.76 22.18
CA LYS A 11 -65.71 -25.72 22.72
C LYS A 11 -64.91 -27.04 22.68
N SER A 12 -63.58 -26.93 22.46
CA SER A 12 -62.52 -27.53 23.31
C SER A 12 -61.10 -27.10 22.91
N ALA A 13 -60.18 -27.16 23.87
CA ALA A 13 -58.88 -26.49 23.93
C ALA A 13 -57.68 -27.27 23.33
N ALA A 14 -56.61 -26.50 23.08
CA ALA A 14 -55.17 -26.83 23.13
C ALA A 14 -54.57 -27.88 22.18
N LYS A 15 -53.54 -27.50 21.41
CA LYS A 15 -52.13 -27.92 21.63
C LYS A 15 -51.15 -27.16 20.71
N LYS A 16 -50.08 -26.62 21.31
CA LYS A 16 -48.89 -26.05 20.64
C LYS A 16 -48.12 -27.14 19.89
N THR A 17 -47.63 -26.82 18.69
CA THR A 17 -46.38 -27.40 18.16
C THR A 17 -45.52 -26.27 17.62
N ALA A 18 -44.47 -25.97 18.37
CA ALA A 18 -43.41 -25.06 18.01
C ALA A 18 -42.56 -25.69 16.91
N THR A 19 -42.50 -25.05 15.74
CA THR A 19 -41.44 -25.29 14.76
C THR A 19 -40.20 -24.55 15.24
N THR A 20 -39.24 -25.32 15.77
CA THR A 20 -37.88 -24.89 16.09
C THR A 20 -37.23 -24.27 14.86
N SER A 21 -37.06 -22.95 14.89
CA SER A 21 -36.17 -22.22 14.00
C SER A 21 -34.73 -22.66 14.28
N LYS A 22 -34.16 -23.43 13.35
CA LYS A 22 -32.72 -23.68 13.29
C LYS A 22 -32.05 -22.35 12.94
N ALA A 23 -31.62 -21.61 13.96
CA ALA A 23 -30.83 -20.41 13.78
C ALA A 23 -29.56 -20.79 13.01
N ALA A 24 -29.49 -20.37 11.73
CA ALA A 24 -28.21 -20.24 11.06
C ALA A 24 -27.39 -19.26 11.90
N ALA A 25 -26.18 -19.66 12.31
CA ALA A 25 -25.29 -18.84 13.13
C ALA A 25 -25.01 -17.51 12.39
N SER A 26 -25.80 -16.50 12.73
CA SER A 26 -25.58 -15.13 12.30
C SER A 26 -24.41 -14.60 13.11
N PHE A 27 -23.34 -14.24 12.41
CA PHE A 27 -22.13 -13.66 13.00
C PHE A 27 -22.47 -12.65 14.08
N THR A 28 -21.76 -12.74 15.22
CA THR A 28 -21.92 -11.76 16.30
C THR A 28 -21.57 -10.37 15.78
N ALA A 29 -22.03 -9.33 16.48
CA ALA A 29 -21.72 -7.94 16.11
C ALA A 29 -20.20 -7.70 16.03
N GLU A 30 -19.43 -8.39 16.88
CA GLU A 30 -17.97 -8.34 16.93
C GLU A 30 -17.33 -9.03 15.71
N GLU A 31 -17.85 -10.19 15.28
CA GLU A 31 -17.36 -10.88 14.07
C GLU A 31 -17.69 -10.12 12.79
N GLN A 32 -18.86 -9.47 12.72
CA GLN A 32 -19.22 -8.59 11.59
C GLN A 32 -18.35 -7.33 11.55
N ALA A 33 -18.04 -6.76 12.72
CA ALA A 33 -17.13 -5.61 12.82
C ALA A 33 -15.71 -6.00 12.41
N ALA A 34 -15.20 -7.15 12.86
CA ALA A 34 -13.90 -7.67 12.48
C ALA A 34 -13.81 -7.95 10.97
N MET A 35 -14.84 -8.56 10.37
CA MET A 35 -14.90 -8.77 8.91
C MET A 35 -14.95 -7.46 8.13
N LYS A 36 -15.71 -6.46 8.61
CA LYS A 36 -15.81 -5.15 7.95
C LYS A 36 -14.50 -4.36 8.07
N ALA A 37 -13.80 -4.48 9.19
CA ALA A 37 -12.45 -3.93 9.38
C ALA A 37 -11.47 -4.60 8.41
N ARG A 38 -11.42 -5.93 8.36
CA ARG A 38 -10.54 -6.67 7.44
C ARG A 38 -10.87 -6.41 5.97
N ALA A 39 -12.15 -6.24 5.63
CA ALA A 39 -12.58 -5.88 4.27
C ALA A 39 -12.22 -4.43 3.90
N ARG A 40 -12.21 -3.51 4.86
CA ARG A 40 -11.72 -2.14 4.67
C ARG A 40 -10.20 -2.09 4.53
N GLU A 41 -9.49 -2.86 5.34
CA GLU A 41 -8.04 -3.06 5.22
C GLU A 41 -7.70 -3.68 3.86
N LEU A 42 -8.35 -4.77 3.45
CA LEU A 42 -8.14 -5.38 2.12
C LEU A 42 -8.45 -4.41 0.97
N LYS A 43 -9.46 -3.55 1.10
CA LYS A 43 -9.77 -2.53 0.08
C LYS A 43 -8.79 -1.36 0.09
N ALA A 44 -8.28 -0.96 1.25
CA ALA A 44 -7.24 0.03 1.39
C ALA A 44 -5.91 -0.51 0.84
N GLU A 45 -5.55 -1.73 1.21
CA GLU A 45 -4.43 -2.52 0.67
C GLU A 45 -4.58 -2.71 -0.83
N ALA A 46 -5.77 -3.05 -1.35
CA ALA A 46 -5.99 -3.23 -2.78
C ALA A 46 -5.97 -1.91 -3.57
N ARG A 47 -6.39 -0.79 -2.98
CA ARG A 47 -6.29 0.54 -3.61
C ARG A 47 -4.85 1.04 -3.59
N ALA A 48 -4.16 0.90 -2.46
CA ALA A 48 -2.75 1.19 -2.32
C ALA A 48 -1.91 0.30 -3.25
N SER A 49 -2.24 -0.98 -3.37
CA SER A 49 -1.52 -1.92 -4.23
C SER A 49 -1.78 -1.71 -5.72
N ARG A 50 -3.01 -1.35 -6.12
CA ARG A 50 -3.29 -0.98 -7.52
C ARG A 50 -2.56 0.31 -7.93
N SER A 51 -2.59 1.35 -7.09
CA SER A 51 -1.82 2.56 -7.38
C SER A 51 -0.32 2.34 -7.28
N SER A 52 0.12 1.42 -6.41
CA SER A 52 1.54 1.06 -6.26
C SER A 52 2.04 0.25 -7.45
N ALA A 53 1.28 -0.72 -7.97
CA ALA A 53 1.69 -1.54 -9.10
C ALA A 53 1.73 -0.73 -10.41
N GLU A 54 0.74 0.14 -10.62
CA GLU A 54 0.76 1.10 -11.74
C GLU A 54 1.94 2.08 -11.60
N GLY A 55 2.15 2.62 -10.39
CA GLY A 55 3.28 3.51 -10.11
C GLY A 55 4.66 2.84 -10.26
N GLU A 56 4.76 1.55 -9.93
CA GLU A 56 5.96 0.74 -10.12
C GLU A 56 6.21 0.44 -11.60
N ALA A 57 5.17 0.08 -12.35
CA ALA A 57 5.28 -0.11 -13.80
C ALA A 57 5.74 1.17 -14.50
N ASP A 58 5.17 2.33 -14.14
CA ASP A 58 5.59 3.64 -14.65
C ASP A 58 7.04 3.96 -14.29
N LEU A 59 7.44 3.70 -13.04
CA LEU A 59 8.80 3.88 -12.58
C LEU A 59 9.78 3.01 -13.40
N LEU A 60 9.47 1.73 -13.58
CA LEU A 60 10.31 0.79 -14.32
C LEU A 60 10.40 1.16 -15.80
N ALA A 61 9.31 1.63 -16.41
CA ALA A 61 9.33 2.16 -17.77
C ALA A 61 10.32 3.34 -17.89
N ARG A 62 10.36 4.24 -16.90
CA ARG A 62 11.35 5.34 -16.88
C ARG A 62 12.77 4.86 -16.67
N VAL A 63 12.97 3.78 -15.92
CA VAL A 63 14.28 3.15 -15.76
C VAL A 63 14.76 2.55 -17.08
N ASP A 64 13.87 1.97 -17.89
CA ASP A 64 14.24 1.41 -19.19
C ASP A 64 14.66 2.44 -20.24
N GLU A 65 14.20 3.68 -20.11
CA GLU A 65 14.64 4.80 -20.93
C GLU A 65 16.07 5.29 -20.58
N MET A 66 16.66 4.84 -19.46
CA MET A 66 17.97 5.30 -19.00
C MET A 66 19.14 4.64 -19.74
N PRO A 67 20.32 5.30 -19.80
CA PRO A 67 21.57 4.67 -20.23
C PRO A 67 21.85 3.38 -19.43
N ALA A 68 22.44 2.37 -20.06
CA ALA A 68 22.61 1.04 -19.48
C ALA A 68 23.25 1.07 -18.07
N ALA A 69 24.34 1.84 -17.89
CA ALA A 69 25.01 1.95 -16.60
C ALA A 69 24.12 2.55 -15.49
N GLU A 70 23.23 3.49 -15.81
CA GLU A 70 22.31 4.09 -14.84
C GLU A 70 21.09 3.22 -14.60
N ARG A 71 20.64 2.50 -15.63
CA ARG A 71 19.50 1.57 -15.56
C ARG A 71 19.75 0.46 -14.55
N ASP A 72 20.92 -0.18 -14.60
CA ASP A 72 21.27 -1.27 -13.69
C ASP A 72 21.31 -0.78 -12.23
N VAL A 73 21.88 0.41 -12.02
CA VAL A 73 21.90 1.07 -10.71
C VAL A 73 20.48 1.38 -10.23
N ALA A 74 19.64 1.97 -11.08
CA ALA A 74 18.27 2.32 -10.73
C ALA A 74 17.40 1.09 -10.42
N ARG A 75 17.53 0.00 -11.19
CA ARG A 75 16.85 -1.27 -10.91
C ARG A 75 17.29 -1.85 -9.56
N ARG A 76 18.60 -1.83 -9.29
CA ARG A 76 19.16 -2.32 -8.03
C ARG A 76 18.69 -1.48 -6.83
N ILE A 77 18.67 -0.16 -6.97
CA ILE A 77 18.14 0.76 -5.95
C ILE A 77 16.65 0.50 -5.72
N HIS A 78 15.87 0.33 -6.79
CA HIS A 78 14.45 0.04 -6.67
C HIS A 78 14.21 -1.24 -5.84
N ALA A 79 14.88 -2.34 -6.18
CA ALA A 79 14.80 -3.58 -5.41
C ALA A 79 15.23 -3.38 -3.95
N LEU A 80 16.31 -2.63 -3.71
CA LEU A 80 16.80 -2.32 -2.37
C LEU A 80 15.77 -1.56 -1.53
N VAL A 81 15.16 -0.52 -2.10
CA VAL A 81 14.17 0.31 -1.40
C VAL A 81 12.93 -0.53 -1.06
N MET A 82 12.43 -1.33 -2.00
CA MET A 82 11.27 -2.19 -1.78
C MET A 82 11.54 -3.29 -0.75
N ALA A 83 12.75 -3.86 -0.71
CA ALA A 83 13.14 -4.82 0.31
C ALA A 83 13.33 -4.19 1.70
N THR A 84 13.81 -2.94 1.75
CA THR A 84 14.14 -2.25 3.01
C THR A 84 12.91 -1.63 3.66
N ALA A 85 12.03 -1.04 2.85
CA ALA A 85 10.86 -0.29 3.28
C ALA A 85 9.66 -0.61 2.36
N PRO A 86 9.05 -1.81 2.48
CA PRO A 86 7.98 -2.27 1.58
C PRO A 86 6.68 -1.45 1.66
N GLY A 87 6.54 -0.59 2.67
CA GLY A 87 5.42 0.34 2.79
C GLY A 87 5.55 1.60 1.91
N LEU A 88 6.68 1.80 1.24
CA LEU A 88 6.85 2.89 0.29
C LEU A 88 6.16 2.56 -1.03
N GLN A 89 5.59 3.58 -1.67
CA GLN A 89 4.87 3.49 -2.92
C GLN A 89 5.79 3.97 -4.07
N PRO A 90 6.24 3.07 -4.96
CA PRO A 90 6.94 3.43 -6.18
C PRO A 90 6.11 4.37 -7.05
N ARG A 91 6.74 5.38 -7.62
CA ARG A 91 6.11 6.31 -8.56
C ARG A 91 7.14 7.00 -9.42
N THR A 92 6.65 7.66 -10.47
CA THR A 92 7.44 8.66 -11.18
C THR A 92 7.29 10.04 -10.53
N TRP A 93 8.39 10.77 -10.41
CA TRP A 93 8.44 12.16 -9.96
C TRP A 93 9.43 12.95 -10.82
N TYR A 94 8.97 14.03 -11.46
CA TYR A 94 9.74 14.79 -12.47
C TYR A 94 10.40 13.92 -13.56
N GLY A 95 9.73 12.83 -13.94
CA GLY A 95 10.24 11.90 -14.95
C GLY A 95 11.41 11.04 -14.47
N MET A 96 11.53 10.83 -13.15
CA MET A 96 12.51 9.95 -12.51
C MET A 96 11.88 9.02 -11.47
N PRO A 97 12.52 7.90 -11.11
CA PRO A 97 12.11 7.03 -10.02
C PRO A 97 12.05 7.75 -8.68
N ALA A 98 10.95 7.54 -7.96
CA ALA A 98 10.77 8.01 -6.59
C ALA A 98 9.94 7.02 -5.79
N TRP A 99 10.06 7.11 -4.47
CA TRP A 99 9.32 6.27 -3.53
C TRP A 99 8.65 7.16 -2.49
N ALA A 100 7.33 7.05 -2.42
CA ALA A 100 6.51 7.89 -1.58
C ALA A 100 6.09 7.19 -0.29
N LYS A 101 6.01 7.96 0.79
CA LYS A 101 5.34 7.58 2.03
C LYS A 101 4.13 8.47 2.20
N ASP A 102 2.96 7.88 2.44
CA ASP A 102 1.70 8.62 2.67
C ASP A 102 1.41 9.67 1.58
N GLY A 103 1.66 9.31 0.31
CA GLY A 103 1.41 10.14 -0.87
C GLY A 103 2.50 11.16 -1.19
N LYS A 104 3.48 11.37 -0.31
CA LYS A 104 4.59 12.32 -0.52
C LYS A 104 5.89 11.59 -0.83
N VAL A 105 6.66 12.10 -1.79
CA VAL A 105 7.97 11.53 -2.15
C VAL A 105 8.89 11.59 -0.93
N LEU A 106 9.42 10.46 -0.49
CA LEU A 106 10.35 10.34 0.62
C LEU A 106 11.79 10.33 0.11
N CYS A 107 12.07 9.52 -0.92
CA CYS A 107 13.36 9.45 -1.60
C CYS A 107 13.20 9.29 -3.11
N PHE A 108 14.25 9.57 -3.86
CA PHE A 108 14.24 9.59 -5.33
C PHE A 108 15.63 9.30 -5.91
N PHE A 109 15.64 8.84 -7.16
CA PHE A 109 16.83 8.68 -7.97
C PHE A 109 16.85 9.72 -9.09
N GLN A 110 18.00 10.31 -9.37
CA GLN A 110 18.19 11.31 -10.41
C GLN A 110 19.25 10.82 -11.39
N SER A 111 18.90 10.77 -12.67
CA SER A 111 19.82 10.36 -13.74
C SER A 111 20.86 11.44 -14.01
N ALA A 112 22.11 11.03 -14.17
CA ALA A 112 23.19 11.95 -14.56
C ALA A 112 22.95 12.48 -15.98
N GLY A 113 22.63 11.58 -16.92
CA GLY A 113 22.39 11.93 -18.32
C GLY A 113 21.24 12.91 -18.51
N LYS A 114 20.09 12.67 -17.86
CA LYS A 114 18.91 13.54 -17.99
C LYS A 114 19.17 14.95 -17.45
N PHE A 115 19.85 15.05 -16.31
CA PHE A 115 20.08 16.34 -15.62
C PHE A 115 21.44 16.96 -15.92
N LYS A 116 22.24 16.35 -16.80
CA LYS A 116 23.58 16.83 -17.19
C LYS A 116 24.50 17.06 -15.99
N THR A 117 24.42 16.18 -14.99
CA THR A 117 25.27 16.21 -13.80
C THR A 117 26.43 15.23 -13.94
N ARG A 118 27.49 15.42 -13.14
CA ARG A 118 28.68 14.53 -13.15
C ARG A 118 28.35 13.10 -12.71
N TYR A 119 27.42 12.95 -11.78
CA TYR A 119 27.02 11.67 -11.20
C TYR A 119 25.50 11.57 -11.14
N ALA A 120 25.00 10.33 -11.08
CA ALA A 120 23.63 10.08 -10.69
C ALA A 120 23.48 10.39 -9.20
N THR A 121 22.28 10.71 -8.75
CA THR A 121 22.05 11.11 -7.36
C THR A 121 20.92 10.31 -6.75
N PHE A 122 21.11 9.81 -5.54
CA PHE A 122 19.99 9.37 -4.69
C PHE A 122 19.72 10.43 -3.63
N GLY A 123 18.49 10.91 -3.58
CA GLY A 123 18.09 12.00 -2.68
C GLY A 123 16.96 11.63 -1.74
N PHE A 124 16.89 12.35 -0.63
CA PHE A 124 15.83 12.33 0.36
C PHE A 124 15.14 13.70 0.38
N SER A 125 13.83 13.69 0.59
CA SER A 125 13.02 14.89 0.77
C SER A 125 12.98 15.35 2.23
N ASP A 126 12.28 16.44 2.48
CA ASP A 126 11.91 16.92 3.82
C ASP A 126 10.99 15.96 4.61
N GLN A 127 10.46 14.91 3.98
CA GLN A 127 9.66 13.89 4.66
C GLN A 127 10.50 12.78 5.31
N ALA A 128 11.80 12.72 5.02
CA ALA A 128 12.70 11.69 5.56
C ALA A 128 13.06 11.99 7.03
N LYS A 129 12.90 10.98 7.90
CA LYS A 129 13.27 11.07 9.32
C LYS A 129 14.78 10.91 9.56
N LEU A 130 15.57 11.79 8.94
CA LEU A 130 17.03 11.81 9.04
C LEU A 130 17.54 13.00 9.87
N ASP A 131 16.63 13.77 10.44
CA ASP A 131 16.79 15.03 11.17
C ASP A 131 17.22 14.86 12.63
N GLU A 132 17.86 13.74 12.98
CA GLU A 132 18.56 13.62 14.26
C GLU A 132 19.80 14.54 14.26
N GLY A 133 19.69 15.68 14.96
CA GLY A 133 20.76 16.67 15.08
C GLY A 133 20.50 17.94 14.26
N GLY A 134 21.52 18.78 14.09
CA GLY A 134 21.39 20.09 13.42
C GLY A 134 21.64 20.10 11.92
N LEU A 135 22.24 19.03 11.36
CA LEU A 135 22.60 18.94 9.94
C LEU A 135 22.74 17.47 9.53
N TRP A 136 22.23 17.13 8.34
CA TRP A 136 22.31 15.77 7.81
C TRP A 136 22.37 15.75 6.27
N PRO A 137 23.01 14.74 5.66
CA PRO A 137 23.13 14.62 4.21
C PRO A 137 21.80 14.19 3.57
N THR A 138 21.29 15.02 2.66
CA THR A 138 20.01 14.79 1.96
C THR A 138 20.17 14.18 0.57
N ALA A 139 21.38 14.17 0.00
CA ALA A 139 21.64 13.64 -1.33
C ALA A 139 23.04 13.02 -1.45
N PHE A 140 23.13 11.93 -2.21
CA PHE A 140 24.34 11.14 -2.39
C PHE A 140 24.64 10.98 -3.87
N ALA A 141 25.84 11.40 -4.28
CA ALA A 141 26.35 11.15 -5.61
C ALA A 141 26.73 9.67 -5.77
N ILE A 142 26.31 9.06 -6.86
CA ILE A 142 26.57 7.65 -7.19
C ILE A 142 27.52 7.61 -8.38
N HIS A 143 28.78 7.31 -8.09
CA HIS A 143 29.78 6.98 -9.12
C HIS A 143 29.86 5.47 -9.39
N ARG A 144 29.61 4.66 -8.36
CA ARG A 144 29.57 3.19 -8.36
C ARG A 144 28.52 2.74 -7.35
N PHE A 145 27.90 1.59 -7.57
CA PHE A 145 26.88 1.05 -6.67
C PHE A 145 27.06 -0.46 -6.46
N GLY A 146 27.92 -0.81 -5.51
CA GLY A 146 28.21 -2.17 -5.07
C GLY A 146 27.48 -2.54 -3.77
N ASP A 147 27.88 -3.64 -3.15
CA ASP A 147 27.23 -4.17 -1.95
C ASP A 147 27.40 -3.25 -0.73
N ALA A 148 28.57 -2.63 -0.59
CA ALA A 148 28.84 -1.69 0.49
C ALA A 148 27.96 -0.43 0.39
N GLU A 149 27.84 0.13 -0.81
CA GLU A 149 26.98 1.30 -1.05
C GLU A 149 25.49 0.94 -0.89
N ALA A 150 25.08 -0.26 -1.32
CA ALA A 150 23.72 -0.75 -1.11
C ALA A 150 23.38 -0.93 0.38
N ALA A 151 24.31 -1.47 1.19
CA ALA A 151 24.10 -1.63 2.63
C ALA A 151 24.01 -0.28 3.37
N ALA A 152 24.85 0.68 2.99
CA ALA A 152 24.78 2.05 3.52
C ALA A 152 23.45 2.71 3.15
N LEU A 153 23.03 2.60 1.89
CA LEU A 153 21.77 3.17 1.42
C LEU A 153 20.56 2.51 2.08
N ALA A 154 20.55 1.20 2.27
CA ALA A 154 19.49 0.50 3.00
C ALA A 154 19.34 1.01 4.44
N SER A 155 20.45 1.25 5.12
CA SER A 155 20.42 1.79 6.49
C SER A 155 19.77 3.18 6.53
N LEU A 156 20.12 4.04 5.56
CA LEU A 156 19.53 5.37 5.43
C LEU A 156 18.05 5.31 5.05
N VAL A 157 17.66 4.46 4.10
CA VAL A 157 16.26 4.27 3.69
C VAL A 157 15.41 3.78 4.87
N ARG A 158 15.93 2.83 5.66
CA ARG A 158 15.24 2.33 6.85
C ARG A 158 15.00 3.44 7.86
N LYS A 159 16.04 4.23 8.17
CA LYS A 159 15.93 5.38 9.09
C LYS A 159 14.96 6.43 8.56
N ALA A 160 15.09 6.80 7.28
CA ALA A 160 14.25 7.79 6.62
C ALA A 160 12.77 7.40 6.63
N ALA A 161 12.48 6.11 6.38
CA ALA A 161 11.12 5.58 6.41
C ALA A 161 10.49 5.60 7.81
N GLY A 162 11.31 5.61 8.87
CA GLY A 162 10.85 5.73 10.26
C GLY A 162 10.38 4.43 10.88
#